data_AF-A0A496UZI8-F1
#
_entry.id   AF-A0A496UZI8-F1
#
_cell.length_a   1.000
_cell.length_b   1.000
_cell.length_c   1.000
_cell.angle_alpha   90.00
_cell.angle_beta   90.00
_cell.angle_gamma   90.00
#
_symmetry.space_group_name_H-M   'P 1'
#
loop_
_entity.id
_entity.type
_entity.pdbx_description
1 polymer ?
#
loop_
_entity_poly.entity_id
_entity_poly.type
_entity_poly.pdbx_seq_one_letter_code
_entity_poly.pdbx_strand_id
1 'polypeptide(L)'
;SQQEKYVLVELEVPPIKANQERMIAGVAVIYRNMDTDIMERFSSMITATFTESPQQVEENTNTVVMTAAAEQLAVETNKLAVELRDKGKIKEAQRVLLDNAHFLAEEAAKYGAKSLEKLKDINLDDAENLEEENWVKQRKSMRRQQYKWQNQQTY
;
A
#
# COMPACT_ATOMS: atom_id res chain seq x y z
N SER A 1 2.05 17.02 16.83
CA SER A 1 2.18 15.98 15.80
C SER A 1 0.94 16.07 14.92
N GLN A 2 1.04 16.64 13.72
CA GLN A 2 -0.05 16.60 12.74
C GLN A 2 0.23 15.40 11.84
N GLN A 3 -0.39 14.27 12.16
CA GLN A 3 -0.37 13.09 11.30
C GLN A 3 -1.75 13.00 10.66
N GLU A 4 -1.83 13.28 9.37
CA GLU A 4 -2.98 12.87 8.58
C GLU A 4 -2.87 11.36 8.36
N LYS A 5 -3.91 10.63 8.77
CA LYS A 5 -4.02 9.19 8.55
C LYS A 5 -5.15 8.92 7.58
N TYR A 6 -4.92 8.05 6.62
CA TYR A 6 -5.95 7.54 5.73
C TYR A 6 -6.24 6.06 6.01
N VAL A 7 -7.46 5.64 5.70
CA VAL A 7 -7.87 4.24 5.62
C VAL A 7 -8.02 3.89 4.15
N LEU A 8 -7.35 2.82 3.71
CA LEU A 8 -7.53 2.26 2.37
C LEU A 8 -8.52 1.10 2.47
N VAL A 9 -9.51 1.08 1.57
CA VAL A 9 -10.54 0.04 1.52
C VAL A 9 -10.60 -0.51 0.11
N GLU A 10 -10.42 -1.82 0.00
CA GLU A 10 -10.66 -2.57 -1.24
C GLU A 10 -12.13 -2.99 -1.30
N LEU A 11 -12.76 -2.82 -2.46
CA LEU A 11 -14.15 -3.19 -2.69
C LEU A 11 -14.26 -3.97 -4.01
N GLU A 12 -14.85 -5.15 -3.93
CA GLU A 12 -15.27 -5.90 -5.10
C GLU A 12 -16.73 -5.54 -5.44
N VAL A 13 -16.97 -5.13 -6.68
CA VAL A 13 -18.30 -4.74 -7.16
C VAL A 13 -18.71 -5.68 -8.28
N PRO A 14 -19.93 -6.26 -8.25
CA PRO A 14 -20.39 -7.14 -9.32
C PRO A 14 -20.45 -6.40 -10.67
N PRO A 15 -20.35 -7.10 -11.81
CA PRO A 15 -20.45 -6.46 -13.12
C PRO A 15 -21.77 -5.69 -13.29
N ILE A 16 -21.67 -4.40 -13.62
CA ILE A 16 -22.82 -3.51 -13.86
C ILE A 16 -22.77 -3.03 -15.31
N LYS A 17 -23.95 -2.82 -15.92
CA LYS A 17 -24.04 -2.24 -17.26
C LYS A 17 -23.37 -0.86 -17.30
N ALA A 18 -22.64 -0.61 -18.37
CA ALA A 18 -21.99 0.68 -18.60
C ALA A 18 -22.99 1.84 -18.70
N ASN A 19 -22.47 3.06 -18.51
CA ASN A 19 -23.18 4.34 -18.54
C ASN A 19 -24.28 4.45 -17.48
N GLN A 20 -24.11 3.75 -16.35
CA GLN A 20 -24.98 3.87 -15.18
C GLN A 20 -24.14 4.27 -13.97
N GLU A 21 -24.54 5.34 -13.30
CA GLU A 21 -24.01 5.66 -11.98
C GLU A 21 -24.69 4.77 -10.93
N ARG A 22 -23.88 4.21 -10.03
CA ARG A 22 -24.35 3.43 -8.88
C ARG A 22 -23.60 3.84 -7.63
N MET A 23 -24.31 3.83 -6.51
CA MET A 23 -23.69 3.82 -5.21
C MET A 23 -22.99 2.48 -5.01
N ILE A 24 -21.71 2.51 -4.69
CA ILE A 24 -20.88 1.30 -4.48
C ILE A 24 -20.55 1.10 -3.01
N ALA A 25 -20.50 2.17 -2.21
CA ALA A 25 -20.27 2.08 -0.77
C ALA A 25 -20.85 3.27 -0.01
N GLY A 26 -21.18 3.04 1.27
CA GLY A 26 -21.42 4.09 2.25
C GLY A 26 -20.38 3.97 3.35
N VAL A 27 -19.67 5.05 3.65
CA VAL A 27 -18.65 5.11 4.71
C VAL A 27 -19.19 5.94 5.85
N ALA A 28 -19.05 5.46 7.07
CA ALA A 28 -19.35 6.23 8.28
C ALA A 28 -18.20 6.11 9.28
N VAL A 29 -17.71 7.25 9.74
CA VAL A 29 -16.74 7.34 10.84
C VAL A 29 -17.49 7.84 12.06
N ILE A 30 -17.45 7.07 13.14
CA ILE A 30 -18.06 7.42 14.41
C ILE A 30 -16.93 7.46 15.44
N TYR A 31 -16.76 8.59 16.11
CA TYR A 31 -15.71 8.77 17.11
C TYR A 31 -16.20 9.60 18.28
N ARG A 32 -15.55 9.45 19.43
CA ARG A 32 -15.75 10.35 20.58
C ARG A 32 -14.82 11.54 20.40
N ASN A 33 -15.38 12.73 20.24
CA ASN A 33 -14.60 13.94 20.20
C ASN A 33 -13.98 14.17 21.59
N MET A 34 -12.65 14.29 21.65
CA MET A 34 -11.93 14.42 22.92
C MET A 34 -12.10 15.80 23.57
N ASP A 35 -12.45 16.82 22.80
CA ASP A 35 -12.64 18.19 23.30
C ASP A 35 -14.04 18.37 23.90
N THR A 36 -15.07 17.80 23.25
CA THR A 36 -16.48 17.97 23.64
C THR A 36 -17.04 16.80 24.43
N ASP A 37 -16.33 15.67 24.46
CA ASP A 37 -16.74 14.40 25.05
C ASP A 37 -17.99 13.75 24.42
N ILE A 38 -18.42 14.25 23.26
CA ILE A 38 -19.62 13.82 22.55
C ILE A 38 -19.25 12.86 21.42
N MET A 39 -20.14 11.91 21.12
CA MET A 39 -20.02 11.06 19.94
C MET A 39 -20.37 11.85 18.68
N GLU A 40 -19.42 11.97 17.76
CA GLU A 40 -19.60 12.58 16.45
C GLU A 40 -19.65 11.52 15.36
N ARG A 41 -20.38 11.83 14.28
CA ARG A 41 -20.52 10.96 13.12
C ARG A 41 -20.30 11.75 11.84
N PHE A 42 -19.44 11.22 10.99
CA PHE A 42 -19.22 11.68 9.62
C PHE A 42 -19.63 10.56 8.69
N SER A 43 -20.34 10.88 7.61
CA SER A 43 -20.75 9.90 6.62
C SER A 43 -20.57 10.43 5.21
N SER A 44 -20.14 9.55 4.31
CA SER A 44 -20.03 9.83 2.89
C SER A 44 -20.60 8.66 2.08
N MET A 45 -21.11 8.95 0.90
CA MET A 45 -21.56 7.96 -0.08
C MET A 45 -20.59 7.99 -1.26
N ILE A 46 -20.17 6.81 -1.69
CA ILE A 46 -19.25 6.65 -2.83
C ILE A 46 -20.07 6.12 -3.99
N THR A 47 -20.03 6.84 -5.11
CA THR A 47 -20.64 6.43 -6.38
C THR A 47 -19.56 6.11 -7.41
N ALA A 48 -19.90 5.27 -8.37
CA ALA A 48 -19.08 4.97 -9.53
C ALA A 48 -19.94 4.92 -10.79
N THR A 49 -19.39 5.41 -11.90
CA THR A 49 -19.97 5.25 -13.23
C THR A 49 -19.21 4.17 -13.97
N PHE A 50 -19.92 3.18 -14.50
CA PHE A 50 -19.33 2.04 -15.19
C PHE A 50 -19.12 2.35 -16.68
N THR A 51 -18.04 1.84 -17.25
CA THR A 51 -17.71 2.00 -18.67
C THR A 51 -17.19 0.69 -19.23
N GLU A 52 -17.45 0.44 -20.52
CA GLU A 52 -16.88 -0.68 -21.26
C GLU A 52 -15.51 -0.34 -21.85
N SER A 53 -15.09 0.93 -21.79
CA SER A 53 -13.81 1.41 -22.33
C SER A 53 -12.68 1.25 -21.31
N PRO A 54 -11.71 0.33 -21.54
CA PRO A 54 -10.56 0.19 -20.65
C PRO A 54 -9.73 1.47 -20.58
N GLN A 55 -9.62 2.22 -21.68
CA GLN A 55 -8.88 3.48 -21.73
C GLN A 55 -9.49 4.52 -20.79
N GLN A 56 -10.82 4.59 -20.73
CA GLN A 56 -11.50 5.52 -19.83
C GLN A 56 -11.32 5.14 -18.36
N VAL A 57 -11.19 3.83 -18.05
CA VAL A 57 -10.84 3.38 -16.70
C VAL A 57 -9.43 3.82 -16.33
N GLU A 58 -8.46 3.63 -17.22
CA GLU A 58 -7.07 4.05 -17.00
C GLU A 58 -6.95 5.57 -16.80
N GLU A 59 -7.59 6.36 -17.66
CA GLU A 59 -7.59 7.84 -17.58
C GLU A 59 -8.21 8.38 -16.28
N ASN A 60 -9.26 7.71 -15.76
CA ASN A 60 -9.95 8.13 -14.55
C ASN A 60 -9.43 7.43 -13.27
N THR A 61 -8.39 6.60 -13.40
CA THR A 61 -7.79 5.93 -12.25
C THR A 61 -7.10 6.97 -11.34
N ASN A 62 -7.46 6.96 -10.06
CA ASN A 62 -6.80 7.82 -9.08
C ASN A 62 -5.42 7.27 -8.75
N THR A 63 -4.39 7.87 -9.33
CA THR A 63 -2.99 7.45 -9.17
C THR A 63 -2.50 7.53 -7.74
N VAL A 64 -3.01 8.48 -6.94
CA VAL A 64 -2.64 8.63 -5.52
C VAL A 64 -3.14 7.44 -4.70
N VAL A 65 -4.39 7.02 -4.91
CA VAL A 65 -4.97 5.87 -4.22
C VAL A 65 -4.27 4.57 -4.63
N MET A 66 -4.01 4.39 -5.93
CA MET A 66 -3.31 3.20 -6.42
C MET A 66 -1.85 3.14 -5.95
N THR A 67 -1.16 4.29 -5.89
CA THR A 67 0.19 4.37 -5.30
C THR A 67 0.17 3.94 -3.84
N ALA A 68 -0.77 4.47 -3.05
CA ALA A 68 -0.92 4.08 -1.64
C ALA A 68 -1.23 2.58 -1.48
N ALA A 69 -2.03 2.00 -2.37
CA ALA A 69 -2.30 0.56 -2.38
C ALA A 69 -1.05 -0.27 -2.66
N ALA A 70 -0.28 0.10 -3.68
CA ALA A 70 0.99 -0.56 -4.02
C ALA A 70 2.01 -0.45 -2.87
N GLU A 71 2.09 0.69 -2.19
CA GLU A 71 2.94 0.88 -1.00
C GLU A 71 2.55 -0.09 0.13
N GLN A 72 1.27 -0.25 0.43
CA GLN A 72 0.81 -1.17 1.48
C GLN A 72 1.09 -2.63 1.11
N LEU A 73 0.84 -3.03 -0.14
CA LEU A 73 1.15 -4.38 -0.61
C LEU A 73 2.64 -4.68 -0.54
N ALA A 74 3.49 -3.71 -0.88
CA ALA A 74 4.94 -3.85 -0.78
C ALA A 74 5.42 -4.00 0.67
N VAL A 75 4.79 -3.31 1.62
CA VAL A 75 5.09 -3.48 3.06
C VAL A 75 4.74 -4.88 3.55
N GLU A 76 3.59 -5.42 3.17
CA GLU A 76 3.20 -6.80 3.54
C GLU A 76 4.14 -7.83 2.91
N THR A 77 4.52 -7.64 1.65
CA THR A 77 5.50 -8.50 0.95
C THR A 77 6.88 -8.46 1.63
N ASN A 78 7.30 -7.28 2.09
CA ASN A 78 8.53 -7.12 2.87
C ASN A 78 8.49 -7.84 4.23
N LYS A 79 7.34 -7.88 4.90
CA LYS A 79 7.18 -8.66 6.14
C LYS A 79 7.35 -10.15 5.87
N LEU A 80 6.75 -10.66 4.79
CA LEU A 80 6.92 -12.05 4.36
C LEU A 80 8.40 -12.39 4.09
N ALA A 81 9.15 -11.51 3.42
CA ALA A 81 10.58 -11.72 3.18
C ALA A 81 11.37 -11.86 4.50
N VAL A 82 11.11 -10.98 5.48
CA VAL A 82 11.73 -11.08 6.82
C VAL A 82 11.37 -12.39 7.51
N GLU A 83 10.10 -12.81 7.44
CA GLU A 83 9.67 -14.07 8.05
C GLU A 83 10.32 -15.30 7.40
N LEU A 84 10.43 -15.33 6.07
CA LEU A 84 11.12 -16.38 5.34
C LEU A 84 12.60 -16.42 5.74
N ARG A 85 13.24 -15.26 5.82
CA ARG A 85 14.64 -15.17 6.23
C ARG A 85 14.87 -15.60 7.67
N ASP A 86 13.98 -15.22 8.59
CA ASP A 86 14.00 -15.65 10.00
C ASP A 86 13.83 -17.18 10.12
N LYS A 87 13.15 -17.83 9.17
CA LYS A 87 13.02 -19.30 9.06
C LYS A 87 14.23 -19.97 8.37
N GLY A 88 15.28 -19.22 8.03
CA GLY A 88 16.46 -19.74 7.32
C GLY A 88 16.27 -19.91 5.81
N LYS A 89 15.13 -19.49 5.25
CA LYS A 89 14.81 -19.62 3.82
C LYS A 89 15.36 -18.42 3.03
N ILE A 90 16.69 -18.27 3.04
CA ILE A 90 17.39 -17.09 2.50
C ILE A 90 17.05 -16.85 1.02
N LYS A 91 17.12 -17.90 0.18
CA LYS A 91 16.83 -17.79 -1.26
C LYS A 91 15.38 -17.42 -1.55
N GLU A 92 14.44 -17.94 -0.76
CA GLU A 92 13.02 -17.59 -0.91
C GLU A 92 12.78 -16.13 -0.51
N ALA A 93 13.39 -15.68 0.60
CA ALA A 93 13.31 -14.28 1.03
C ALA A 93 13.90 -13.32 -0.02
N GLN A 94 15.07 -13.67 -0.57
CA GLN A 94 15.70 -12.91 -1.65
C GLN A 94 14.78 -12.81 -2.87
N ARG A 95 14.16 -13.93 -3.25
CA ARG A 95 13.25 -13.96 -4.39
C ARG A 95 12.03 -13.07 -4.17
N VAL A 96 11.44 -13.12 -2.97
CA VAL A 96 10.30 -12.27 -2.61
C VAL A 96 10.65 -10.78 -2.71
N LEU A 97 11.83 -10.37 -2.24
CA LEU A 97 12.28 -8.97 -2.34
C LEU A 97 12.52 -8.53 -3.80
N LEU A 98 13.11 -9.39 -4.62
CA LEU A 98 13.34 -9.11 -6.04
C LEU A 98 12.02 -9.02 -6.83
N ASP A 99 11.07 -9.93 -6.57
CA ASP A 99 9.75 -9.90 -7.18
C ASP A 99 8.96 -8.65 -6.73
N ASN A 100 9.10 -8.25 -5.46
CA ASN A 100 8.50 -7.01 -4.95
C ASN A 100 9.12 -5.76 -5.61
N ALA A 101 10.44 -5.74 -5.82
CA ALA A 101 11.10 -4.66 -6.55
C ALA A 101 10.60 -4.58 -8.00
N HIS A 102 10.42 -5.71 -8.69
CA HIS A 102 9.86 -5.72 -10.05
C HIS A 102 8.45 -5.12 -10.08
N PHE A 103 7.57 -5.58 -9.20
CA PHE A 103 6.22 -5.04 -9.05
C PHE A 103 6.22 -3.53 -8.79
N LEU A 104 7.07 -3.06 -7.87
CA LEU A 104 7.20 -1.65 -7.54
C LEU A 104 7.70 -0.81 -8.72
N ALA A 105 8.59 -1.36 -9.56
CA ALA A 105 9.06 -0.67 -10.77
C ALA A 105 7.95 -0.54 -11.82
N GLU A 106 7.14 -1.59 -12.02
CA GLU A 106 5.99 -1.56 -12.94
C GLU A 106 4.96 -0.52 -12.51
N GLU A 107 4.57 -0.54 -11.23
CA GLU A 107 3.59 0.40 -10.69
C GLU A 107 4.12 1.83 -10.62
N ALA A 108 5.42 2.02 -10.35
CA ALA A 108 6.08 3.32 -10.41
C ALA A 108 6.03 3.92 -11.82
N ALA A 109 6.33 3.11 -12.85
CA ALA A 109 6.25 3.53 -14.24
C ALA A 109 4.82 3.85 -14.65
N LYS A 110 3.85 3.04 -14.20
CA LYS A 110 2.43 3.20 -14.49
C LYS A 110 1.82 4.46 -13.87
N TYR A 111 2.17 4.77 -12.63
CA TYR A 111 1.57 5.87 -11.87
C TYR A 111 2.46 7.11 -11.71
N GLY A 112 3.71 7.07 -12.20
CA GLY A 112 4.68 8.16 -12.06
C GLY A 112 5.10 8.40 -10.62
N ALA A 113 5.08 7.37 -9.77
CA ALA A 113 5.19 7.49 -8.33
C ALA A 113 6.63 7.32 -7.82
N LYS A 114 7.26 8.44 -7.42
CA LYS A 114 8.64 8.44 -6.87
C LYS A 114 8.78 7.66 -5.56
N SER A 115 7.71 7.54 -4.77
CA SER A 115 7.73 6.75 -3.53
C SER A 115 7.89 5.26 -3.82
N LEU A 116 7.27 4.76 -4.89
CA LEU A 116 7.42 3.37 -5.35
C LEU A 116 8.83 3.09 -5.87
N GLU A 117 9.43 4.02 -6.63
CA GLU A 117 10.85 3.91 -7.02
C GLU A 117 11.78 3.78 -5.81
N LYS A 118 11.54 4.58 -4.77
CA LYS A 118 12.32 4.51 -3.53
C LYS A 118 12.14 3.16 -2.84
N LEU A 119 10.92 2.65 -2.76
CA LEU A 119 10.64 1.33 -2.19
C LEU A 119 11.29 0.21 -3.01
N LYS A 120 11.34 0.33 -4.34
CA LYS A 120 12.03 -0.60 -5.23
C LYS A 120 13.52 -0.63 -4.90
N ASP A 121 14.17 0.53 -4.83
CA ASP A 121 15.61 0.61 -4.51
C ASP A 121 15.92 0.01 -3.13
N ILE A 122 15.06 0.25 -2.13
CA ILE A 122 15.14 -0.38 -0.81
C ILE A 122 15.06 -1.91 -0.91
N ASN A 123 14.11 -2.45 -1.68
CA ASN A 123 13.93 -3.90 -1.82
C ASN A 123 15.14 -4.55 -2.50
N LEU A 124 15.74 -3.88 -3.48
CA LEU A 124 16.96 -4.35 -4.14
C LEU A 124 18.13 -4.40 -3.14
N ASP A 125 18.33 -3.34 -2.35
CA ASP A 125 19.35 -3.31 -1.29
C ASP A 125 19.09 -4.39 -0.23
N ASP A 126 17.85 -4.55 0.22
CA ASP A 126 17.48 -5.59 1.18
C ASP A 126 17.77 -7.01 0.63
N ALA A 127 17.56 -7.25 -0.68
CA ALA A 127 17.79 -8.53 -1.32
C ALA A 127 19.28 -8.91 -1.41
N GLU A 128 20.17 -7.92 -1.45
CA GLU A 128 21.63 -8.09 -1.44
C GLU A 128 22.17 -8.30 -0.02
N ASN A 129 21.44 -7.86 1.01
CA ASN A 129 21.92 -7.81 2.40
C ASN A 129 21.27 -8.86 3.33
N LEU A 130 21.03 -10.07 2.83
CA LEU A 130 20.43 -11.18 3.62
C LEU A 130 21.46 -12.11 4.28
N GLU A 131 22.75 -11.79 4.24
CA GLU A 131 23.81 -12.64 4.81
C GLU A 131 23.76 -12.71 6.35
N GLU A 132 24.18 -13.84 6.92
CA GLU A 132 24.06 -14.11 8.36
C GLU A 132 24.81 -13.09 9.24
N GLU A 133 26.00 -12.67 8.82
CA GLU A 133 26.84 -11.74 9.57
C GLU A 133 26.15 -10.39 9.82
N ASN A 134 25.37 -9.91 8.84
CA ASN A 134 24.70 -8.61 8.88
C ASN A 134 23.19 -8.69 9.16
N TRP A 135 22.62 -9.90 9.24
CA TRP A 135 21.16 -10.10 9.27
C TRP A 135 20.47 -9.36 10.42
N VAL A 136 21.05 -9.36 11.62
CA VAL A 136 20.44 -8.69 12.79
C VAL A 136 20.28 -7.18 12.56
N LYS A 137 21.28 -6.56 11.91
CA LYS A 137 21.24 -5.14 11.56
C LYS A 137 20.24 -4.91 10.42
N GLN A 138 20.29 -5.72 9.37
CA GLN A 138 19.40 -5.58 8.22
C GLN A 138 17.94 -5.74 8.62
N ARG A 139 17.61 -6.78 9.38
CA ARG A 139 16.28 -7.04 9.91
C ARG A 139 15.71 -5.85 10.69
N LYS A 140 16.54 -5.17 11.49
CA LYS A 140 16.13 -3.95 12.22
C LYS A 140 15.86 -2.79 11.27
N SER A 141 16.67 -2.64 10.21
CA SER A 141 16.45 -1.67 9.15
C SER A 141 15.11 -1.93 8.45
N MET A 142 14.91 -3.14 7.93
CA MET A 142 13.69 -3.55 7.24
C MET A 142 12.44 -3.32 8.10
N ARG A 143 12.46 -3.74 9.37
CA ARG A 143 11.34 -3.53 10.30
C ARG A 143 11.04 -2.07 10.56
N ARG A 144 12.07 -1.22 10.67
CA ARG A 144 11.88 0.23 10.82
C ARG A 144 11.22 0.82 9.59
N GLN A 145 11.63 0.40 8.39
CA GLN A 145 11.06 0.87 7.14
C GLN A 145 9.60 0.43 7.01
N GLN A 146 9.30 -0.86 7.24
CA GLN A 146 7.94 -1.40 7.29
C GLN A 146 7.06 -0.58 8.25
N TYR A 147 7.57 -0.28 9.45
CA TYR A 147 6.85 0.52 10.44
C TYR A 147 6.58 1.95 9.97
N LYS A 148 7.57 2.60 9.32
CA LYS A 148 7.43 3.97 8.78
C LYS A 148 6.30 4.04 7.76
N TRP A 149 6.30 3.13 6.79
CA TRP A 149 5.31 3.08 5.72
C TRP A 149 3.92 2.64 6.20
N GLN A 150 3.85 1.63 7.08
CA GLN A 150 2.59 1.18 7.67
C GLN A 150 1.90 2.28 8.49
N ASN A 151 2.67 3.09 9.23
CA ASN A 151 2.12 4.16 10.06
C ASN A 151 2.06 5.51 9.37
N GLN A 152 2.34 5.58 8.06
CA GLN A 152 2.24 6.81 7.28
C GLN A 152 3.09 7.95 7.90
N GLN A 153 4.30 7.61 8.38
CA GLN A 153 5.18 8.57 9.06
C GLN A 153 6.06 9.34 8.06
N THR A 154 5.99 10.67 8.09
CA THR A 154 6.69 11.55 7.13
C THR A 154 7.92 12.28 7.70
N TYR A 155 8.49 11.84 8.84
CA TYR A 155 9.69 12.45 9.41
C TYR A 155 10.94 12.26 8.54
#